data_AF-A0AAJ8B200-F1
#
_entry.id   AF-A0AAJ8B200-F1
#
_cell.length_a   1.000
_cell.length_b   1.000
_cell.length_c   1.000
_cell.angle_alpha   90.00
_cell.angle_beta   90.00
_cell.angle_gamma   90.00
#
_symmetry.space_group_name_H-M   'P 1'
#
loop_
_entity.id
_entity.type
_entity.pdbx_description
1 polymer ?
#
loop_
_entity_poly.entity_id
_entity_poly.type
_entity_poly.pdbx_seq_one_letter_code
_entity_poly.pdbx_strand_id
1 'polypeptide(L)'
;MLNRIRVKEKSDELSDADRALLSQAVTQPQLCPTDVLHIFATNRQVDAHNSATLAQPHCHITTIDADDYKKDPRSVRMTQQDKPVKGARNELPDTLQVAEGARVMLTRNLDVSQGLVNGSFATLVRVVTFQQHVSSRVTKLGLKMDDETAGRNSSNRESGVHDNLVYIERAEENLKQKGVVHRQFPIKLAFACTIHMVQGMTRISAVVSLKHIFEPGMAYVAISRVTSLSGLHLLDMDESKIYANTEITAALENMRQVSLDDMMPLLHITQTLSRPDTLAIVHHNTEGLPSHVNDIKSHHELCLADVLCLTETHLQGSFVAESLHLQGYNMFKRNRHPSYTKFPQMASRSDGGVAVYVKDNIQVHEKQYVHNVTDLEFVALKVEAPMSALIAAVYRPPDYCMRSFLSNLSSLLDSLEILDCHPIIVCGDFNENLLTSASKPILELFQSRGCAQLITAATTEKNTLLDLIFISQQQRCLHSGVMKTYYSYHDPVYCVLSAESER
;
A
#
# COMPACT_ATOMS: atom_id res chain seq x y z
N MET A 1 -23.04 -11.77 -8.51
CA MET A 1 -23.14 -12.84 -7.51
C MET A 1 -22.47 -12.47 -6.19
N LEU A 2 -21.13 -12.43 -6.09
CA LEU A 2 -20.42 -12.23 -4.80
C LEU A 2 -20.87 -11.00 -4.00
N ASN A 3 -21.05 -9.86 -4.65
CA ASN A 3 -21.54 -8.63 -3.98
C ASN A 3 -22.96 -8.78 -3.40
N ARG A 4 -23.83 -9.58 -4.03
CA ARG A 4 -25.17 -9.87 -3.51
C ARG A 4 -25.09 -10.83 -2.31
N ILE A 5 -24.29 -11.89 -2.44
CA ILE A 5 -24.03 -12.85 -1.35
C ILE A 5 -23.46 -12.14 -0.11
N ARG A 6 -22.63 -11.12 -0.30
CA ARG A 6 -22.00 -10.34 0.78
C ARG A 6 -22.99 -9.67 1.72
N VAL A 7 -24.18 -9.30 1.24
CA VAL A 7 -25.21 -8.56 1.99
C VAL A 7 -26.50 -9.34 2.17
N LYS A 8 -26.60 -10.54 1.59
CA LYS A 8 -27.78 -11.39 1.67
C LYS A 8 -28.09 -11.75 3.12
N GLU A 9 -29.30 -11.47 3.60
CA GLU A 9 -29.71 -11.86 4.94
C GLU A 9 -30.13 -13.34 5.01
N LYS A 10 -30.33 -13.84 6.23
CA LYS A 10 -30.68 -15.25 6.44
C LYS A 10 -32.12 -15.58 6.01
N SER A 11 -33.03 -14.60 6.05
CA SER A 11 -34.40 -14.70 5.56
C SER A 11 -34.50 -14.65 4.04
N ASP A 12 -33.52 -14.06 3.37
CA ASP A 12 -33.55 -13.85 1.93
C ASP A 12 -33.25 -15.15 1.18
N GLU A 13 -33.83 -15.29 0.00
CA GLU A 13 -33.49 -16.37 -0.93
C GLU A 13 -32.43 -15.90 -1.95
N LEU A 14 -31.60 -16.81 -2.43
CA LEU A 14 -30.73 -16.54 -3.58
C LEU A 14 -31.57 -16.41 -4.84
N SER A 15 -31.22 -15.43 -5.67
CA SER A 15 -31.79 -15.32 -7.01
C SER A 15 -31.52 -16.59 -7.84
N ASP A 16 -32.43 -16.96 -8.74
CA ASP A 16 -32.29 -18.14 -9.60
C ASP A 16 -30.98 -18.10 -10.42
N ALA A 17 -30.57 -16.91 -10.86
CA ALA A 17 -29.31 -16.71 -11.56
C ALA A 17 -28.09 -17.01 -10.69
N ASP A 18 -28.09 -16.58 -9.42
CA ASP A 18 -26.99 -16.88 -8.48
C ASP A 18 -26.97 -18.36 -8.10
N ARG A 19 -28.15 -18.98 -7.92
CA ARG A 19 -28.29 -20.41 -7.68
C ARG A 19 -27.73 -21.22 -8.84
N ALA A 20 -28.05 -20.83 -10.08
CA ALA A 20 -27.54 -21.47 -11.28
C ALA A 20 -26.01 -21.35 -11.41
N LEU A 21 -25.43 -20.19 -11.04
CA LEU A 21 -23.97 -20.00 -11.04
C LEU A 21 -23.27 -20.86 -9.99
N LEU A 22 -23.76 -20.87 -8.74
CA LEU A 22 -23.17 -21.70 -7.69
C LEU A 22 -23.30 -23.19 -8.01
N SER A 23 -24.41 -23.60 -8.62
CA SER A 23 -24.65 -24.99 -9.03
C SER A 23 -23.62 -25.48 -10.06
N GLN A 24 -23.11 -24.60 -10.92
CA GLN A 24 -22.03 -24.94 -11.87
C GLN A 24 -20.70 -25.25 -11.18
N ALA A 25 -20.47 -24.68 -10.00
CA ALA A 25 -19.27 -24.93 -9.20
C ALA A 25 -19.40 -26.16 -8.29
N VAL A 26 -20.61 -26.70 -8.09
CA VAL A 26 -20.82 -27.89 -7.25
C VAL A 26 -20.11 -29.09 -7.88
N THR A 27 -19.15 -29.64 -7.15
CA THR A 27 -18.33 -30.76 -7.62
C THR A 27 -18.54 -31.95 -6.67
N GLN A 28 -18.54 -33.17 -7.20
CA GLN A 28 -18.57 -34.36 -6.35
C GLN A 28 -17.22 -34.54 -5.64
N PRO A 29 -17.17 -34.97 -4.36
CA PRO A 29 -15.92 -35.10 -3.62
C PRO A 29 -14.83 -35.93 -4.30
N GLN A 30 -15.21 -36.92 -5.10
CA GLN A 30 -14.29 -37.83 -5.82
C GLN A 30 -13.65 -37.18 -7.05
N LEU A 31 -14.25 -36.12 -7.59
CA LEU A 31 -13.79 -35.39 -8.77
C LEU A 31 -13.03 -34.11 -8.40
N CYS A 32 -12.95 -33.78 -7.10
CA CYS A 32 -12.24 -32.60 -6.65
C CYS A 32 -10.73 -32.77 -6.85
N PRO A 33 -10.05 -31.73 -7.38
CA PRO A 33 -8.60 -31.74 -7.52
C PRO A 33 -7.93 -31.87 -6.15
N THR A 34 -6.94 -32.76 -6.04
CA THR A 34 -6.21 -33.05 -4.78
C THR A 34 -5.00 -32.13 -4.58
N ASP A 35 -4.55 -31.46 -5.63
CA ASP A 35 -3.40 -30.57 -5.67
C ASP A 35 -3.74 -29.11 -5.31
N VAL A 36 -5.02 -28.79 -5.14
CA VAL A 36 -5.48 -27.45 -4.73
C VAL A 36 -5.82 -27.38 -3.25
N LEU A 37 -5.81 -26.15 -2.73
CA LEU A 37 -6.15 -25.89 -1.33
C LEU A 37 -7.63 -26.24 -1.05
N HIS A 38 -7.86 -27.07 -0.04
CA HIS A 38 -9.18 -27.34 0.49
C HIS A 38 -9.52 -26.41 1.66
N ILE A 39 -10.70 -25.82 1.65
CA ILE A 39 -11.14 -24.81 2.61
C ILE A 39 -12.35 -25.35 3.37
N PHE A 40 -12.22 -25.40 4.70
CA PHE A 40 -13.27 -25.92 5.60
C PHE A 40 -13.62 -24.92 6.71
N ALA A 41 -14.80 -25.07 7.31
CA ALA A 41 -15.22 -24.21 8.42
C ALA A 41 -14.47 -24.51 9.74
N THR A 42 -14.09 -25.76 10.00
CA THR A 42 -13.54 -26.17 11.31
C THR A 42 -12.16 -26.81 11.20
N ASN A 43 -11.29 -26.62 12.22
CA ASN A 43 -9.99 -27.29 12.24
C ASN A 43 -10.13 -28.82 12.26
N ARG A 44 -11.20 -29.37 12.86
CA ARG A 44 -11.43 -30.84 12.84
C ARG A 44 -11.53 -31.37 11.41
N GLN A 45 -12.22 -30.67 10.51
CA GLN A 45 -12.30 -31.04 9.09
C GLN A 45 -10.94 -30.88 8.40
N VAL A 46 -10.22 -29.79 8.69
CA VAL A 46 -8.88 -29.54 8.17
C VAL A 46 -7.90 -30.63 8.58
N ASP A 47 -7.83 -30.96 9.87
CA ASP A 47 -6.92 -31.95 10.43
C ASP A 47 -7.22 -33.34 9.86
N ALA A 48 -8.51 -33.70 9.74
CA ALA A 48 -8.94 -34.96 9.13
C ALA A 48 -8.54 -35.05 7.65
N HIS A 49 -8.76 -33.99 6.87
CA HIS A 49 -8.37 -33.96 5.45
C HIS A 49 -6.85 -34.01 5.31
N ASN A 50 -6.11 -33.17 6.04
CA ASN A 50 -4.64 -33.15 6.01
C ASN A 50 -4.03 -34.52 6.36
N SER A 51 -4.55 -35.17 7.41
CA SER A 51 -4.08 -36.49 7.83
C SER A 51 -4.36 -37.56 6.78
N ALA A 52 -5.57 -37.54 6.19
CA ALA A 52 -5.95 -38.48 5.14
C ALA A 52 -5.12 -38.29 3.86
N THR A 53 -4.86 -37.05 3.46
CA THR A 53 -4.03 -36.73 2.29
C THR A 53 -2.58 -37.12 2.51
N LEU A 54 -2.03 -36.90 3.71
CA LEU A 54 -0.66 -37.33 4.03
C LEU A 54 -0.52 -38.86 4.07
N ALA A 55 -1.57 -39.58 4.51
CA ALA A 55 -1.57 -41.04 4.63
C ALA A 55 -1.77 -41.79 3.30
N GLN A 56 -1.92 -41.08 2.18
CA GLN A 56 -2.01 -41.73 0.87
C GLN A 56 -0.72 -42.52 0.57
N PRO A 57 -0.82 -43.70 -0.08
CA PRO A 57 0.34 -44.52 -0.40
C PRO A 57 1.31 -43.68 -1.24
N HIS A 58 2.62 -43.81 -1.00
CA HIS A 58 3.76 -43.08 -1.62
C HIS A 58 4.46 -42.02 -0.75
N CYS A 59 4.01 -41.75 0.48
CA CYS A 59 4.69 -40.81 1.38
C CYS A 59 5.60 -41.53 2.40
N HIS A 60 6.90 -41.25 2.42
CA HIS A 60 7.76 -41.60 3.56
C HIS A 60 7.50 -40.60 4.70
N ILE A 61 6.54 -40.93 5.57
CA ILE A 61 6.13 -40.04 6.66
C ILE A 61 7.19 -40.04 7.75
N THR A 62 7.77 -38.88 7.99
CA THR A 62 8.66 -38.60 9.11
C THR A 62 7.85 -37.99 10.26
N THR A 63 7.91 -38.62 11.42
CA THR A 63 7.30 -38.08 12.65
C THR A 63 8.36 -37.33 13.45
N ILE A 64 8.06 -36.09 13.83
CA ILE A 64 8.96 -35.16 14.50
C ILE A 64 8.30 -34.67 15.78
N ASP A 65 8.72 -35.23 16.91
CA ASP A 65 8.25 -34.78 18.22
C ASP A 65 8.92 -33.46 18.64
N ALA A 66 8.19 -32.67 19.44
CA ALA A 66 8.71 -31.46 20.06
C ALA A 66 9.75 -31.78 21.14
N ASP A 67 10.75 -30.92 21.28
CA ASP A 67 11.69 -31.00 22.40
C ASP A 67 11.20 -30.09 23.53
N ASP A 68 10.70 -30.71 24.59
CA ASP A 68 10.26 -29.99 25.78
C ASP A 68 11.30 -30.04 26.89
N TYR A 69 11.61 -28.88 27.45
CA TYR A 69 12.56 -28.73 28.54
C TYR A 69 11.86 -28.13 29.76
N LYS A 70 12.05 -28.75 30.92
CA LYS A 70 11.51 -28.26 32.19
C LYS A 70 12.63 -27.98 33.17
N LYS A 71 12.45 -26.98 34.03
CA LYS A 71 13.40 -26.70 35.11
C LYS A 71 13.34 -27.80 36.16
N ASP A 72 14.48 -28.40 36.46
CA ASP A 72 14.59 -29.36 37.56
C ASP A 72 14.43 -28.60 38.91
N PRO A 73 13.54 -29.05 39.82
CA PRO A 73 13.39 -28.41 41.13
C PRO A 73 14.65 -28.46 42.00
N ARG A 74 15.54 -29.43 41.77
CA ARG A 74 16.74 -29.68 42.61
C ARG A 74 18.02 -29.11 42.02
N SER A 75 18.13 -29.04 40.71
CA SER A 75 19.23 -28.40 40.01
C SER A 75 18.64 -27.30 39.13
N VAL A 76 19.14 -26.08 39.16
CA VAL A 76 18.62 -24.95 38.35
C VAL A 76 18.73 -25.19 36.82
N ARG A 77 19.14 -26.40 36.40
CA ARG A 77 19.30 -26.85 35.02
C ARG A 77 17.95 -27.24 34.40
N MET A 78 17.89 -27.12 33.08
CA MET A 78 16.76 -27.57 32.26
C MET A 78 16.98 -29.03 31.87
N THR A 79 15.99 -29.88 32.06
CA THR A 79 16.00 -31.29 31.65
C THR A 79 14.99 -31.55 30.54
N GLN A 80 15.43 -32.23 29.48
CA GLN A 80 14.56 -32.63 28.39
C GLN A 80 13.56 -33.69 28.88
N GLN A 81 12.30 -33.55 28.47
CA GLN A 81 11.25 -34.52 28.76
C GLN A 81 11.28 -35.65 27.74
N ASP A 82 10.97 -36.88 28.19
CA ASP A 82 10.93 -38.06 27.31
C ASP A 82 9.78 -38.04 26.31
N LYS A 83 8.73 -37.27 26.58
CA LYS A 83 7.54 -37.12 25.72
C LYS A 83 7.13 -35.65 25.62
N PRO A 84 6.59 -35.23 24.46
CA PRO A 84 6.10 -33.88 24.30
C PRO A 84 4.91 -33.61 25.23
N VAL A 85 4.93 -32.45 25.86
CA VAL A 85 3.91 -31.90 26.72
C VAL A 85 2.82 -31.31 25.84
N LYS A 86 1.58 -31.75 26.06
CA LYS A 86 0.44 -31.30 25.26
C LYS A 86 0.27 -29.78 25.30
N GLY A 87 0.50 -29.10 24.18
CA GLY A 87 0.30 -27.66 24.02
C GLY A 87 -1.17 -27.26 23.91
N ALA A 88 -1.41 -25.95 23.99
CA ALA A 88 -2.67 -25.31 23.62
C ALA A 88 -2.76 -25.13 22.10
N ARG A 89 -3.97 -24.89 21.59
CA ARG A 89 -4.25 -24.83 20.13
C ARG A 89 -3.45 -23.77 19.36
N ASN A 90 -2.99 -22.72 20.05
CA ASN A 90 -2.26 -21.61 19.44
C ASN A 90 -0.74 -21.75 19.58
N GLU A 91 -0.26 -22.75 20.32
CA GLU A 91 1.16 -23.03 20.54
C GLU A 91 1.71 -23.87 19.37
N LEU A 92 3.04 -24.04 19.33
CA LEU A 92 3.66 -24.96 18.39
C LEU A 92 3.15 -26.41 18.59
N PRO A 93 3.11 -27.23 17.53
CA PRO A 93 2.53 -28.56 17.58
C PRO A 93 3.38 -29.57 18.37
N ASP A 94 2.73 -30.38 19.21
CA ASP A 94 3.36 -31.43 20.02
C ASP A 94 4.15 -32.44 19.16
N THR A 95 3.53 -32.89 18.06
CA THR A 95 4.09 -33.84 17.12
C THR A 95 3.74 -33.38 15.70
N LEU A 96 4.74 -33.36 14.82
CA LEU A 96 4.59 -33.07 13.40
C LEU A 96 4.75 -34.35 12.59
N GLN A 97 3.79 -34.62 11.71
CA GLN A 97 3.91 -35.64 10.68
C GLN A 97 4.09 -34.94 9.34
N VAL A 98 5.23 -35.20 8.70
CA VAL A 98 5.60 -34.55 7.44
C VAL A 98 6.14 -35.57 6.45
N ALA A 99 6.00 -35.29 5.16
CA ALA A 99 6.59 -36.07 4.09
C ALA A 99 7.14 -35.11 3.03
N GLU A 100 8.20 -35.51 2.33
CA GLU A 100 8.67 -34.75 1.16
C GLU A 100 7.56 -34.70 0.10
N GLY A 101 7.34 -33.52 -0.49
CA GLY A 101 6.18 -33.19 -1.32
C GLY A 101 4.98 -32.66 -0.55
N ALA A 102 4.95 -32.72 0.79
CA ALA A 102 3.80 -32.25 1.56
C ALA A 102 3.63 -30.72 1.50
N ARG A 103 2.38 -30.28 1.40
CA ARG A 103 2.01 -28.87 1.52
C ARG A 103 2.02 -28.46 2.97
N VAL A 104 2.75 -27.40 3.27
CA VAL A 104 2.90 -26.86 4.62
C VAL A 104 2.68 -25.35 4.63
N MET A 105 2.37 -24.81 5.81
CA MET A 105 2.24 -23.38 6.01
C MET A 105 3.00 -22.98 7.28
N LEU A 106 3.71 -21.85 7.21
CA LEU A 106 4.38 -21.26 8.35
C LEU A 106 3.33 -20.79 9.38
N THR A 107 3.56 -21.11 10.65
CA THR A 107 2.67 -20.71 11.76
C THR A 107 3.23 -19.55 12.58
N ARG A 108 4.44 -19.09 12.27
CA ARG A 108 5.14 -17.97 12.93
C ARG A 108 5.88 -17.12 11.92
N ASN A 109 6.13 -15.86 12.29
CA ASN A 109 7.02 -14.97 11.55
C ASN A 109 8.46 -15.38 11.82
N LEU A 110 9.17 -15.79 10.78
CA LEU A 110 10.59 -16.12 10.85
C LEU A 110 11.44 -14.93 10.42
N ASP A 111 11.09 -14.31 9.30
CA ASP A 111 11.75 -13.12 8.77
C ASP A 111 10.77 -12.31 7.91
N VAL A 112 10.27 -11.21 8.49
CA VAL A 112 9.29 -10.33 7.82
C VAL A 112 9.91 -9.63 6.61
N SER A 113 11.20 -9.26 6.68
CA SER A 113 11.90 -8.57 5.60
C SER A 113 12.09 -9.44 4.35
N GLN A 114 12.11 -10.76 4.56
CA GLN A 114 12.27 -11.76 3.51
C GLN A 114 10.95 -12.46 3.15
N GLY A 115 9.79 -11.95 3.60
CA GLY A 115 8.49 -12.55 3.30
C GLY A 115 8.20 -13.88 3.98
N LEU A 116 9.02 -14.31 4.95
CA LEU A 116 8.81 -15.53 5.74
C LEU A 116 7.90 -15.26 6.94
N VAL A 117 6.63 -15.00 6.64
CA VAL A 117 5.62 -14.61 7.62
C VAL A 117 4.63 -15.73 7.93
N ASN A 118 3.95 -15.65 9.08
CA ASN A 118 2.85 -16.53 9.44
C ASN A 118 1.77 -16.51 8.34
N GLY A 119 1.36 -17.69 7.89
CA GLY A 119 0.42 -17.85 6.77
C GLY A 119 1.09 -18.07 5.41
N SER A 120 2.42 -17.99 5.32
CA SER A 120 3.14 -18.28 4.08
C SER A 120 3.08 -19.77 3.76
N PHE A 121 2.69 -20.11 2.54
CA PHE A 121 2.59 -21.49 2.05
C PHE A 121 3.89 -21.94 1.41
N ALA A 122 4.19 -23.22 1.58
CA ALA A 122 5.36 -23.85 0.99
C ALA A 122 5.13 -25.34 0.74
N THR A 123 6.00 -25.92 -0.07
CA THR A 123 6.12 -27.37 -0.25
C THR A 123 7.37 -27.83 0.47
N LEU A 124 7.25 -28.84 1.34
CA LEU A 124 8.40 -29.48 1.96
C LEU A 124 9.15 -30.28 0.90
N VAL A 125 10.38 -29.89 0.58
CA VAL A 125 11.20 -30.57 -0.42
C VAL A 125 12.22 -31.50 0.21
N ARG A 126 12.75 -31.14 1.39
CA ARG A 126 13.83 -31.89 2.01
C ARG A 126 13.74 -31.95 3.53
N VAL A 127 13.96 -33.12 4.09
CA VAL A 127 14.14 -33.32 5.54
C VAL A 127 15.61 -33.57 5.84
N VAL A 128 16.27 -32.65 6.57
CA VAL A 128 17.68 -32.79 6.93
C VAL A 128 17.79 -33.45 8.29
N THR A 129 18.39 -34.64 8.33
CA THR A 129 18.64 -35.39 9.55
C THR A 129 20.11 -35.43 9.92
N PHE A 130 20.42 -35.32 11.21
CA PHE A 130 21.75 -35.55 11.76
C PHE A 130 21.75 -36.89 12.52
N GLN A 131 22.67 -37.79 12.18
CA GLN A 131 22.88 -39.06 12.88
C GLN A 131 23.84 -38.88 14.04
N GLN A 132 23.42 -39.23 15.26
CA GLN A 132 24.30 -39.42 16.41
C GLN A 132 24.20 -40.87 16.89
N HIS A 133 25.25 -41.66 16.63
CA HIS A 133 25.48 -43.03 17.09
C HIS A 133 24.34 -44.06 16.90
N VAL A 134 23.15 -43.85 17.51
CA VAL A 134 21.98 -44.75 17.53
C VAL A 134 20.65 -44.04 17.20
N SER A 135 20.61 -42.70 17.12
CA SER A 135 19.38 -41.93 16.84
C SER A 135 19.57 -40.92 15.69
N SER A 136 18.56 -40.83 14.82
CA SER A 136 18.48 -39.84 13.75
C SER A 136 17.55 -38.72 14.18
N ARG A 137 18.04 -37.47 14.19
CA ARG A 137 17.28 -36.28 14.58
C ARG A 137 17.13 -35.33 13.41
N VAL A 138 15.91 -34.87 13.14
CA VAL A 138 15.66 -33.82 12.15
C VAL A 138 16.17 -32.48 12.69
N THR A 139 17.08 -31.84 11.94
CA THR A 139 17.70 -30.55 12.31
C THR A 139 17.11 -29.40 11.51
N LYS A 140 16.86 -29.60 10.21
CA LYS A 140 16.32 -28.57 9.32
C LYS A 140 15.26 -29.13 8.38
N LEU A 141 14.35 -28.27 7.95
CA LEU A 141 13.40 -28.55 6.88
C LEU A 141 13.64 -27.59 5.71
N GLY A 142 13.87 -28.14 4.52
CA GLY A 142 14.04 -27.38 3.28
C GLY A 142 12.69 -27.17 2.60
N LEU A 143 12.25 -25.91 2.54
CA LEU A 143 10.95 -25.51 2.02
C LEU A 143 11.09 -24.78 0.69
N LYS A 144 10.27 -25.13 -0.31
CA LYS A 144 10.06 -24.31 -1.50
C LYS A 144 8.84 -23.42 -1.26
N MET A 145 9.06 -22.13 -1.09
CA MET A 145 8.00 -21.15 -0.87
C MET A 145 7.14 -20.96 -2.14
N ASP A 146 5.84 -20.69 -1.97
CA ASP A 146 4.96 -20.34 -3.10
C ASP A 146 5.31 -18.97 -3.68
N ASP A 147 5.69 -18.02 -2.82
CA ASP A 147 6.20 -16.72 -3.22
C ASP A 147 7.68 -16.85 -3.59
N GLU A 148 8.00 -16.70 -4.87
CA GLU A 148 9.36 -16.81 -5.39
C GLU A 148 10.30 -15.71 -4.90
N THR A 149 9.78 -14.62 -4.32
CA THR A 149 10.57 -13.55 -3.71
C THR A 149 10.97 -13.85 -2.27
N ALA A 150 10.24 -14.77 -1.62
CA ALA A 150 10.47 -15.10 -0.22
C ALA A 150 11.82 -15.82 0.00
N GLY A 151 12.59 -15.36 0.97
CA GLY A 151 13.87 -15.96 1.36
C GLY A 151 15.03 -15.79 0.35
N ARG A 152 14.92 -14.89 -0.65
CA ARG A 152 15.97 -14.66 -1.67
C ARG A 152 17.31 -14.22 -1.08
N ASN A 153 17.31 -13.39 -0.03
CA ASN A 153 18.52 -12.85 0.58
C ASN A 153 18.81 -13.47 1.95
N SER A 154 18.15 -14.57 2.31
CA SER A 154 18.38 -15.22 3.60
C SER A 154 19.78 -15.86 3.63
N SER A 155 20.54 -15.57 4.69
CA SER A 155 21.80 -16.24 5.03
C SER A 155 21.66 -17.74 5.28
N ASN A 156 20.43 -18.27 5.31
CA ASN A 156 20.11 -19.70 5.47
C ASN A 156 20.15 -20.50 4.16
N ARG A 157 20.49 -19.91 3.01
CA ARG A 157 20.82 -20.68 1.81
C ARG A 157 22.17 -21.37 2.01
N GLU A 158 22.22 -22.70 1.99
CA GLU A 158 23.49 -23.40 1.98
C GLU A 158 24.24 -23.09 0.68
N SER A 159 25.42 -22.46 0.81
CA SER A 159 26.29 -22.10 -0.31
C SER A 159 26.64 -23.31 -1.16
N GLY A 160 26.16 -23.36 -2.40
CA GLY A 160 26.62 -24.32 -3.41
C GLY A 160 25.53 -25.07 -4.18
N VAL A 161 24.25 -24.88 -3.88
CA VAL A 161 23.16 -25.52 -4.64
C VAL A 161 22.22 -24.46 -5.21
N HIS A 162 21.96 -24.51 -6.52
CA HIS A 162 21.00 -23.64 -7.25
C HIS A 162 19.53 -23.85 -6.83
N ASP A 163 19.27 -24.46 -5.67
CA ASP A 163 17.92 -24.82 -5.25
C ASP A 163 17.26 -23.62 -4.55
N ASN A 164 16.07 -23.23 -5.00
CA ASN A 164 15.29 -22.12 -4.44
C ASN A 164 14.62 -22.53 -3.12
N LEU A 165 15.40 -23.11 -2.19
CA LEU A 165 14.93 -23.66 -0.92
C LEU A 165 15.29 -22.75 0.24
N VAL A 166 14.35 -22.61 1.16
CA VAL A 166 14.48 -21.93 2.45
C VAL A 166 14.57 -22.98 3.54
N TYR A 167 15.68 -23.01 4.27
CA TYR A 167 15.84 -23.91 5.41
C TYR A 167 15.33 -23.26 6.69
N ILE A 168 14.41 -23.95 7.36
CA ILE A 168 13.88 -23.55 8.66
C ILE A 168 14.37 -24.48 9.76
N GLU A 169 14.48 -23.92 10.97
CA GLU A 169 14.88 -24.61 12.19
C GLU A 169 13.71 -24.62 13.20
N ARG A 170 13.90 -25.31 14.32
CA ARG A 170 12.91 -25.32 15.41
C ARG A 170 12.84 -23.94 16.05
N ALA A 171 11.63 -23.40 16.19
CA ALA A 171 11.37 -22.23 16.99
C ALA A 171 11.19 -22.61 18.47
N GLU A 172 11.50 -21.70 19.38
CA GLU A 172 11.36 -21.88 20.82
C GLU A 172 10.20 -21.05 21.37
N GLU A 173 9.32 -21.68 22.16
CA GLU A 173 8.22 -21.02 22.86
C GLU A 173 8.21 -21.38 24.35
N ASN A 174 7.81 -20.41 25.18
CA ASN A 174 7.62 -20.64 26.60
C ASN A 174 6.15 -20.98 26.89
N LEU A 175 5.88 -22.22 27.29
CA LEU A 175 4.56 -22.67 27.75
C LEU A 175 4.31 -22.13 29.15
N LYS A 176 3.91 -20.84 29.24
CA LYS A 176 3.82 -20.08 30.51
C LYS A 176 2.99 -20.77 31.59
N GLN A 177 1.93 -21.49 31.20
CA GLN A 177 1.05 -22.20 32.13
C GLN A 177 1.69 -23.47 32.72
N LYS A 178 2.78 -23.98 32.14
CA LYS A 178 3.40 -25.26 32.49
C LYS A 178 4.88 -25.16 32.90
N GLY A 179 5.49 -23.98 32.73
CA GLY A 179 6.92 -23.75 33.04
C GLY A 179 7.85 -24.60 32.17
N VAL A 180 7.45 -24.83 30.92
CA VAL A 180 8.17 -25.66 29.94
C VAL A 180 8.63 -24.78 28.77
N VAL A 181 9.85 -24.98 28.33
CA VAL A 181 10.38 -24.43 27.08
C VAL A 181 10.16 -25.48 25.99
N HIS A 182 9.39 -25.13 24.98
CA HIS A 182 8.94 -26.01 23.91
C HIS A 182 9.64 -25.65 22.60
N ARG A 183 10.25 -26.63 21.92
CA ARG A 183 10.94 -26.42 20.65
C ARG A 183 10.41 -27.31 19.53
N GLN A 184 9.90 -26.69 18.48
CA GLN A 184 9.35 -27.38 17.31
C GLN A 184 9.44 -26.51 16.05
N PHE A 185 9.44 -27.13 14.86
CA PHE A 185 9.34 -26.39 13.60
C PHE A 185 8.02 -25.61 13.52
N PRO A 186 8.04 -24.31 13.18
CA PRO A 186 6.84 -23.48 13.12
C PRO A 186 6.08 -23.67 11.81
N ILE A 187 5.67 -24.90 11.54
CA ILE A 187 4.88 -25.29 10.37
C ILE A 187 3.70 -26.17 10.76
N LYS A 188 2.72 -26.26 9.87
CA LYS A 188 1.67 -27.28 9.89
C LYS A 188 1.32 -27.72 8.48
N LEU A 189 0.72 -28.90 8.34
CA LEU A 189 0.16 -29.36 7.07
C LEU A 189 -0.91 -28.39 6.57
N ALA A 190 -0.92 -28.17 5.26
CA ALA A 190 -1.71 -27.13 4.62
C ALA A 190 -2.28 -27.58 3.26
N PHE A 191 -2.59 -28.86 3.09
CA PHE A 191 -3.45 -29.32 1.99
C PHE A 191 -4.87 -28.76 2.15
N ALA A 192 -5.29 -28.61 3.41
CA ALA A 192 -6.49 -27.95 3.83
C ALA A 192 -6.21 -26.82 4.84
N CYS A 193 -7.06 -25.79 4.84
CA CYS A 193 -7.05 -24.68 5.79
C CYS A 193 -8.46 -24.30 6.22
N THR A 194 -8.59 -23.57 7.33
CA THR A 194 -9.88 -23.03 7.74
C THR A 194 -10.24 -21.77 6.95
N ILE A 195 -11.53 -21.47 6.84
CA ILE A 195 -12.04 -20.23 6.21
C ILE A 195 -11.38 -18.99 6.82
N HIS A 196 -11.23 -18.92 8.15
CA HIS A 196 -10.56 -17.80 8.82
C HIS A 196 -9.10 -17.64 8.41
N MET A 197 -8.37 -18.74 8.18
CA MET A 197 -6.94 -18.68 7.80
C MET A 197 -6.72 -18.21 6.37
N VAL A 198 -7.72 -18.39 5.49
CA VAL A 198 -7.61 -17.96 4.09
C VAL A 198 -8.16 -16.56 3.84
N GLN A 199 -8.68 -15.87 4.87
CA GLN A 199 -9.21 -14.52 4.73
C GLN A 199 -8.11 -13.56 4.26
N GLY A 200 -8.38 -12.84 3.16
CA GLY A 200 -7.40 -11.95 2.53
C GLY A 200 -6.48 -12.64 1.51
N MET A 201 -6.53 -13.97 1.36
CA MET A 201 -5.77 -14.68 0.34
C MET A 201 -6.48 -14.71 -1.00
N THR A 202 -5.72 -14.76 -2.09
CA THR A 202 -6.23 -14.94 -3.46
C THR A 202 -5.74 -16.27 -4.01
N ARG A 203 -6.65 -17.07 -4.59
CA ARG A 203 -6.36 -18.39 -5.18
C ARG A 203 -6.92 -18.46 -6.59
N ILE A 204 -6.17 -19.14 -7.47
CA ILE A 204 -6.63 -19.41 -8.85
C ILE A 204 -7.70 -20.50 -8.82
N SER A 205 -7.49 -21.54 -8.00
CA SER A 205 -8.44 -22.63 -7.76
C SER A 205 -8.44 -23.05 -6.29
N ALA A 206 -9.61 -23.45 -5.78
CA ALA A 206 -9.77 -24.01 -4.43
C ALA A 206 -11.04 -24.88 -4.34
N VAL A 207 -10.98 -25.87 -3.44
CA VAL A 207 -12.14 -26.66 -3.04
C VAL A 207 -12.70 -26.08 -1.75
N VAL A 208 -13.97 -25.69 -1.74
CA VAL A 208 -14.63 -25.05 -0.60
C VAL A 208 -15.80 -25.92 -0.13
N SER A 209 -15.78 -26.36 1.11
CA SER A 209 -16.92 -27.04 1.74
C SER A 209 -17.76 -26.04 2.53
N LEU A 210 -19.06 -26.00 2.25
CA LEU A 210 -20.02 -25.20 3.02
C LEU A 210 -20.58 -25.96 4.24
N LYS A 211 -20.11 -27.19 4.46
CA LYS A 211 -20.51 -28.00 5.61
C LYS A 211 -20.00 -27.40 6.91
N HIS A 212 -20.85 -27.42 7.93
CA HIS A 212 -20.56 -26.91 9.27
C HIS A 212 -20.22 -25.41 9.32
N ILE A 213 -20.63 -24.60 8.33
CA ILE A 213 -20.59 -23.14 8.49
C ILE A 213 -21.50 -22.72 9.66
N PHE A 214 -20.96 -21.87 10.53
CA PHE A 214 -21.58 -21.47 11.79
C PHE A 214 -21.59 -19.95 12.06
N GLU A 215 -20.75 -19.16 11.38
CA GLU A 215 -20.74 -17.70 11.50
C GLU A 215 -21.24 -17.01 10.21
N PRO A 216 -21.91 -15.86 10.33
CA PRO A 216 -22.29 -15.04 9.17
C PRO A 216 -21.05 -14.63 8.37
N GLY A 217 -21.18 -14.59 7.04
CA GLY A 217 -20.11 -14.16 6.14
C GLY A 217 -19.03 -15.21 5.85
N MET A 218 -18.94 -16.33 6.59
CA MET A 218 -17.94 -17.38 6.33
C MET A 218 -18.02 -17.94 4.90
N ALA A 219 -19.23 -18.21 4.41
CA ALA A 219 -19.43 -18.69 3.04
C ALA A 219 -18.92 -17.67 2.01
N TYR A 220 -19.26 -16.40 2.20
CA TYR A 220 -18.76 -15.30 1.35
C TYR A 220 -17.24 -15.22 1.37
N VAL A 221 -16.61 -15.27 2.56
CA VAL A 221 -15.15 -15.24 2.70
C VAL A 221 -14.52 -16.37 1.91
N ALA A 222 -15.02 -17.61 2.07
CA ALA A 222 -14.48 -18.79 1.41
C ALA A 222 -14.59 -18.73 -0.12
N ILE A 223 -15.78 -18.39 -0.64
CA ILE A 223 -16.04 -18.35 -2.09
C ILE A 223 -15.27 -17.20 -2.75
N SER A 224 -15.17 -16.04 -2.08
CA SER A 224 -14.47 -14.86 -2.61
C SER A 224 -12.95 -14.99 -2.69
N ARG A 225 -12.36 -16.11 -2.21
CA ARG A 225 -10.91 -16.35 -2.34
C ARG A 225 -10.52 -16.77 -3.76
N VAL A 226 -11.47 -17.26 -4.56
CA VAL A 226 -11.20 -17.78 -5.90
C VAL A 226 -11.44 -16.69 -6.95
N THR A 227 -10.50 -16.56 -7.88
CA THR A 227 -10.50 -15.51 -8.92
C THR A 227 -11.45 -15.78 -10.09
N SER A 228 -11.88 -17.03 -10.29
CA SER A 228 -12.76 -17.44 -11.39
C SER A 228 -13.76 -18.50 -10.94
N LEU A 229 -14.92 -18.56 -11.62
CA LEU A 229 -15.93 -19.58 -11.34
C LEU A 229 -15.42 -21.00 -11.66
N SER A 230 -14.63 -21.15 -12.73
CA SER A 230 -14.06 -22.44 -13.14
C SER A 230 -13.03 -23.00 -12.15
N GLY A 231 -12.39 -22.14 -11.36
CA GLY A 231 -11.48 -22.56 -10.29
C GLY A 231 -12.19 -22.87 -8.97
N LEU A 232 -13.51 -22.65 -8.87
CA LEU A 232 -14.26 -22.87 -7.65
C LEU A 232 -14.89 -24.26 -7.67
N HIS A 233 -14.51 -25.10 -6.70
CA HIS A 233 -15.13 -26.41 -6.50
C HIS A 233 -15.89 -26.41 -5.17
N LEU A 234 -17.23 -26.40 -5.22
CA LEU A 234 -18.09 -26.38 -4.04
C LEU A 234 -18.50 -27.78 -3.61
N LEU A 235 -18.30 -28.06 -2.32
CA LEU A 235 -18.79 -29.24 -1.62
C LEU A 235 -19.91 -28.86 -0.65
N ASP A 236 -20.85 -29.79 -0.44
CA ASP A 236 -21.90 -29.69 0.57
C ASP A 236 -22.73 -28.39 0.44
N MET A 237 -23.16 -28.05 -0.77
CA MET A 237 -23.90 -26.82 -1.04
C MET A 237 -25.18 -26.74 -0.20
N ASP A 238 -25.23 -25.74 0.68
CA ASP A 238 -26.38 -25.42 1.54
C ASP A 238 -26.58 -23.91 1.54
N GLU A 239 -27.63 -23.46 0.86
CA GLU A 239 -27.97 -22.04 0.73
C GLU A 239 -28.26 -21.37 2.07
N SER A 240 -28.79 -22.11 3.05
CA SER A 240 -29.08 -21.57 4.38
C SER A 240 -27.80 -21.14 5.13
N LYS A 241 -26.63 -21.57 4.67
CA LYS A 241 -25.31 -21.19 5.18
C LYS A 241 -24.72 -19.95 4.52
N ILE A 242 -25.39 -19.43 3.49
CA ILE A 242 -24.98 -18.23 2.78
C ILE A 242 -25.82 -17.06 3.29
N TYR A 243 -25.29 -16.39 4.31
CA TYR A 243 -25.91 -15.21 4.91
C TYR A 243 -24.87 -14.26 5.50
N ALA A 244 -25.22 -12.98 5.56
CA ALA A 244 -24.50 -11.90 6.19
C ALA A 244 -25.09 -11.57 7.58
N ASN A 245 -24.35 -10.79 8.37
CA ASN A 245 -24.89 -10.18 9.58
C ASN A 245 -25.75 -8.96 9.19
N THR A 246 -26.94 -8.82 9.77
CA THR A 246 -27.88 -7.72 9.50
C THR A 246 -27.29 -6.34 9.82
N GLU A 247 -26.34 -6.26 10.76
CA GLU A 247 -25.61 -5.03 11.07
C GLU A 247 -24.77 -4.51 9.88
N ILE A 248 -24.42 -5.36 8.91
CA ILE A 248 -23.64 -4.94 7.73
C ILE A 248 -24.48 -4.04 6.84
N THR A 249 -25.74 -4.37 6.61
CA THR A 249 -26.65 -3.56 5.78
C THR A 249 -26.83 -2.18 6.41
N ALA A 250 -27.10 -2.12 7.71
CA ALA A 250 -27.21 -0.88 8.46
C ALA A 250 -25.89 -0.06 8.43
N ALA A 251 -24.74 -0.72 8.51
CA ALA A 251 -23.46 -0.03 8.40
C ALA A 251 -23.25 0.55 6.99
N LEU A 252 -23.58 -0.19 5.93
CA LEU A 252 -23.44 0.26 4.55
C LEU A 252 -24.34 1.46 4.22
N GLU A 253 -25.54 1.53 4.78
CA GLU A 253 -26.45 2.67 4.64
C GLU A 253 -25.92 3.94 5.32
N ASN A 254 -25.21 3.78 6.45
CA ASN A 254 -24.62 4.88 7.21
C ASN A 254 -23.22 5.28 6.71
N MET A 255 -22.60 4.49 5.84
CA MET A 255 -21.31 4.85 5.25
C MET A 255 -21.49 6.05 4.33
N ARG A 256 -20.56 7.02 4.43
CA ARG A 256 -20.54 8.18 3.55
C ARG A 256 -20.43 7.69 2.10
N GLN A 257 -21.45 7.99 1.31
CA GLN A 257 -21.42 7.80 -0.14
C GLN A 257 -20.36 8.75 -0.70
N VAL A 258 -19.41 8.20 -1.43
CA VAL A 258 -18.39 9.00 -2.10
C VAL A 258 -18.93 9.35 -3.50
N SER A 259 -19.07 10.63 -3.80
CA SER A 259 -19.43 11.09 -5.14
C SER A 259 -18.21 10.96 -6.06
N LEU A 260 -18.41 10.45 -7.28
CA LEU A 260 -17.35 10.46 -8.30
C LEU A 260 -16.91 11.89 -8.64
N ASP A 261 -17.84 12.86 -8.59
CA ASP A 261 -17.51 14.27 -8.84
C ASP A 261 -16.57 14.84 -7.76
N ASP A 262 -16.73 14.39 -6.51
CA ASP A 262 -15.84 14.77 -5.40
C ASP A 262 -14.47 14.06 -5.49
N MET A 263 -14.43 12.84 -6.07
CA MET A 263 -13.18 12.11 -6.26
C MET A 263 -12.39 12.59 -7.47
N MET A 264 -13.07 13.14 -8.47
CA MET A 264 -12.49 13.50 -9.77
C MET A 264 -12.85 14.93 -10.19
N PRO A 265 -12.58 15.94 -9.35
CA PRO A 265 -13.08 17.30 -9.56
C PRO A 265 -12.48 17.94 -10.83
N LEU A 266 -11.20 17.72 -11.12
CA LEU A 266 -10.54 18.32 -12.28
C LEU A 266 -11.03 17.70 -13.58
N LEU A 267 -11.30 16.39 -13.61
CA LEU A 267 -11.93 15.77 -14.78
C LEU A 267 -13.33 16.34 -15.02
N HIS A 268 -14.15 16.43 -13.97
CA HIS A 268 -15.50 16.98 -14.09
C HIS A 268 -15.48 18.42 -14.62
N ILE A 269 -14.59 19.26 -14.09
CA ILE A 269 -14.43 20.66 -14.51
C ILE A 269 -13.96 20.75 -15.97
N THR A 270 -12.92 19.98 -16.35
CA THR A 270 -12.40 20.02 -17.72
C THR A 270 -13.42 19.53 -18.76
N GLN A 271 -14.21 18.50 -18.43
CA GLN A 271 -15.30 18.03 -19.28
C GLN A 271 -16.44 19.06 -19.39
N THR A 272 -16.82 19.68 -18.27
CA THR A 272 -17.93 20.65 -18.22
C THR A 272 -17.58 21.95 -18.92
N LEU A 273 -16.36 22.46 -18.69
CA LEU A 273 -15.92 23.72 -19.32
C LEU A 273 -15.68 23.53 -20.82
N SER A 274 -15.12 22.41 -21.28
CA SER A 274 -14.86 22.11 -22.71
C SER A 274 -14.34 23.31 -23.51
N ARG A 275 -13.44 24.09 -22.89
CA ARG A 275 -12.97 25.39 -23.37
C ARG A 275 -11.48 25.34 -23.68
N PRO A 276 -11.05 25.68 -24.91
CA PRO A 276 -9.62 25.66 -25.28
C PRO A 276 -8.82 26.81 -24.66
N ASP A 277 -9.49 27.79 -24.04
CA ASP A 277 -8.93 29.01 -23.46
C ASP A 277 -8.71 28.93 -21.94
N THR A 278 -8.69 27.73 -21.38
CA THR A 278 -8.43 27.49 -19.95
C THR A 278 -7.03 26.98 -19.69
N LEU A 279 -6.47 27.33 -18.52
CA LEU A 279 -5.18 26.81 -18.05
C LEU A 279 -5.38 26.12 -16.69
N ALA A 280 -5.16 24.80 -16.64
CA ALA A 280 -5.23 24.00 -15.42
C ALA A 280 -3.84 23.88 -14.75
N ILE A 281 -3.73 24.36 -13.52
CA ILE A 281 -2.50 24.31 -12.73
C ILE A 281 -2.75 23.41 -11.52
N VAL A 282 -1.86 22.45 -11.28
CA VAL A 282 -1.90 21.56 -10.12
C VAL A 282 -0.60 21.71 -9.34
N HIS A 283 -0.67 21.80 -8.02
CA HIS A 283 0.47 21.64 -7.13
C HIS A 283 0.31 20.37 -6.29
N HIS A 284 1.40 19.64 -6.09
CA HIS A 284 1.43 18.45 -5.25
C HIS A 284 2.79 18.29 -4.58
N ASN A 285 2.80 18.19 -3.25
CA ASN A 285 3.98 17.74 -2.52
C ASN A 285 4.08 16.20 -2.65
N THR A 286 5.18 15.71 -3.25
CA THR A 286 5.33 14.28 -3.59
C THR A 286 6.06 13.45 -2.55
N GLU A 287 6.67 14.07 -1.53
CA GLU A 287 7.50 13.40 -0.53
C GLU A 287 8.55 12.41 -1.09
N GLY A 288 9.06 12.70 -2.29
CA GLY A 288 10.00 11.85 -3.01
C GLY A 288 9.44 11.37 -4.35
N LEU A 289 9.60 12.20 -5.38
CA LEU A 289 9.15 11.90 -6.73
C LEU A 289 9.63 10.52 -7.26
N PRO A 290 10.89 10.07 -7.07
CA PRO A 290 11.33 8.77 -7.58
C PRO A 290 10.53 7.57 -7.04
N SER A 291 10.03 7.67 -5.81
CA SER A 291 9.23 6.60 -5.18
C SER A 291 7.81 6.54 -5.75
N HIS A 292 7.29 7.68 -6.22
CA HIS A 292 5.87 7.85 -6.54
C HIS A 292 5.59 8.20 -8.00
N VAL A 293 6.61 8.20 -8.86
CA VAL A 293 6.43 8.61 -10.26
C VAL A 293 5.47 7.71 -11.04
N ASN A 294 5.45 6.40 -10.73
CA ASN A 294 4.51 5.47 -11.37
C ASN A 294 3.07 5.73 -10.90
N ASP A 295 2.89 6.15 -9.66
CA ASP A 295 1.59 6.51 -9.10
C ASP A 295 1.08 7.78 -9.78
N ILE A 296 1.94 8.81 -9.93
CA ILE A 296 1.63 10.06 -10.64
C ILE A 296 1.29 9.78 -12.11
N LYS A 297 2.06 8.94 -12.80
CA LYS A 297 1.79 8.53 -14.19
C LYS A 297 0.46 7.80 -14.36
N SER A 298 0.03 7.10 -13.32
CA SER A 298 -1.23 6.36 -13.30
C SER A 298 -2.40 7.20 -12.77
N HIS A 299 -2.12 8.38 -12.22
CA HIS A 299 -3.13 9.26 -11.64
C HIS A 299 -3.88 10.01 -12.75
N HIS A 300 -5.10 9.58 -13.03
CA HIS A 300 -5.88 10.06 -14.17
C HIS A 300 -6.09 11.59 -14.21
N GLU A 301 -6.17 12.28 -13.06
CA GLU A 301 -6.34 13.74 -13.04
C GLU A 301 -5.04 14.54 -13.07
N LEU A 302 -3.94 14.07 -12.47
CA LEU A 302 -2.68 14.84 -12.48
C LEU A 302 -2.18 15.02 -13.92
N CYS A 303 -2.44 14.03 -14.79
CA CYS A 303 -2.16 14.11 -16.23
C CYS A 303 -3.09 15.06 -17.01
N LEU A 304 -4.15 15.60 -16.40
CA LEU A 304 -4.99 16.63 -17.03
C LEU A 304 -4.39 18.03 -16.87
N ALA A 305 -3.54 18.24 -15.85
CA ALA A 305 -2.92 19.52 -15.56
C ALA A 305 -2.10 20.03 -16.76
N ASP A 306 -2.28 21.28 -17.15
CA ASP A 306 -1.42 21.92 -18.15
C ASP A 306 -0.05 22.25 -17.58
N VAL A 307 -0.04 22.61 -16.29
CA VAL A 307 1.17 22.85 -15.48
C VAL A 307 1.06 22.08 -14.17
N LEU A 308 1.95 21.12 -13.96
CA LEU A 308 2.03 20.30 -12.75
C LEU A 308 3.27 20.68 -11.93
N CYS A 309 3.06 21.37 -10.82
CA CYS A 309 4.07 21.84 -9.89
C CYS A 309 4.27 20.83 -8.75
N LEU A 310 5.46 20.27 -8.64
CA LEU A 310 5.81 19.28 -7.63
C LEU A 310 6.83 19.83 -6.63
N THR A 311 6.59 19.62 -5.34
CA THR A 311 7.53 19.92 -4.25
C THR A 311 8.00 18.64 -3.55
N GLU A 312 9.07 18.73 -2.76
CA GLU A 312 9.74 17.57 -2.14
C GLU A 312 10.11 16.49 -3.17
N THR A 313 10.68 16.89 -4.30
CA THR A 313 10.98 15.95 -5.39
C THR A 313 12.13 14.99 -5.07
N HIS A 314 13.00 15.34 -4.12
CA HIS A 314 14.16 14.57 -3.63
C HIS A 314 15.15 14.18 -4.74
N LEU A 315 15.16 14.95 -5.82
CA LEU A 315 16.06 14.72 -6.94
C LEU A 315 17.48 15.18 -6.62
N GLN A 316 18.44 14.36 -7.03
CA GLN A 316 19.87 14.64 -6.84
C GLN A 316 20.59 14.69 -8.18
N GLY A 317 21.67 15.48 -8.23
CA GLY A 317 22.46 15.67 -9.44
C GLY A 317 21.76 16.43 -10.56
N SER A 318 22.49 16.61 -11.66
CA SER A 318 21.99 17.29 -12.87
C SER A 318 21.15 16.36 -13.74
N PHE A 319 21.45 15.06 -13.75
CA PHE A 319 20.76 14.06 -14.57
C PHE A 319 19.35 13.79 -14.05
N VAL A 320 18.40 13.67 -14.96
CA VAL A 320 17.03 13.21 -14.69
C VAL A 320 16.84 11.90 -15.43
N ALA A 321 16.52 10.83 -14.70
CA ALA A 321 16.26 9.53 -15.31
C ALA A 321 15.08 9.60 -16.27
N GLU A 322 15.13 8.84 -17.37
CA GLU A 322 14.04 8.77 -18.35
C GLU A 322 12.72 8.31 -17.70
N SER A 323 12.81 7.45 -16.67
CA SER A 323 11.67 7.01 -15.86
C SER A 323 10.93 8.15 -15.15
N LEU A 324 11.57 9.30 -14.93
CA LEU A 324 10.97 10.46 -14.29
C LEU A 324 10.19 11.36 -15.25
N HIS A 325 10.37 11.19 -16.57
CA HIS A 325 9.67 11.99 -17.55
C HIS A 325 8.21 11.57 -17.66
N LEU A 326 7.32 12.55 -17.76
CA LEU A 326 5.91 12.37 -18.06
C LEU A 326 5.71 12.53 -19.57
N GLN A 327 4.96 11.62 -20.18
CA GLN A 327 4.71 11.66 -21.62
C GLN A 327 3.91 12.92 -21.98
N GLY A 328 4.42 13.71 -22.93
CA GLY A 328 3.76 14.96 -23.37
C GLY A 328 4.07 16.18 -22.49
N TYR A 329 5.08 16.11 -21.62
CA TYR A 329 5.49 17.22 -20.75
C TYR A 329 6.99 17.50 -20.79
N ASN A 330 7.33 18.79 -20.72
CA ASN A 330 8.66 19.31 -20.44
C ASN A 330 8.85 19.54 -18.95
N MET A 331 10.00 19.12 -18.41
CA MET A 331 10.33 19.23 -16.98
C MET A 331 11.33 20.36 -16.73
N PHE A 332 10.99 21.25 -15.79
CA PHE A 332 11.87 22.27 -15.23
C PHE A 332 12.10 21.95 -13.76
N LYS A 333 13.33 22.06 -13.25
CA LYS A 333 13.61 21.65 -11.87
C LYS A 333 14.65 22.50 -11.17
N ARG A 334 14.55 22.53 -9.84
CA ARG A 334 15.56 23.08 -8.95
C ARG A 334 15.72 22.18 -7.74
N ASN A 335 16.86 21.51 -7.64
CA ASN A 335 17.17 20.68 -6.48
C ASN A 335 17.44 21.55 -5.23
N ARG A 336 17.41 20.97 -4.03
CA ARG A 336 17.71 21.68 -2.78
C ARG A 336 19.13 22.23 -2.72
N HIS A 337 20.13 21.44 -3.15
CA HIS A 337 21.54 21.82 -3.06
C HIS A 337 21.89 23.20 -3.67
N PRO A 338 21.49 23.54 -4.92
CA PRO A 338 21.72 24.87 -5.49
C PRO A 338 20.78 25.97 -4.96
N SER A 339 19.83 25.64 -4.07
CA SER A 339 18.82 26.59 -3.58
C SER A 339 19.25 27.32 -2.31
N TYR A 340 20.24 26.81 -1.58
CA TYR A 340 20.71 27.39 -0.32
C TYR A 340 22.20 27.67 -0.36
N THR A 341 22.55 28.96 -0.40
CA THR A 341 23.94 29.41 -0.43
C THR A 341 24.45 29.80 0.96
N LYS A 342 23.57 30.36 1.81
CA LYS A 342 23.90 30.78 3.18
C LYS A 342 23.62 29.69 4.23
N PHE A 343 22.95 28.61 3.85
CA PHE A 343 22.56 27.51 4.75
C PHE A 343 23.12 26.15 4.28
N PRO A 344 24.44 25.88 4.42
CA PRO A 344 25.05 24.64 3.94
C PRO A 344 24.43 23.36 4.52
N GLN A 345 23.98 23.41 5.78
CA GLN A 345 23.34 22.27 6.44
C GLN A 345 21.99 21.90 5.80
N MET A 346 21.24 22.89 5.29
CA MET A 346 20.03 22.63 4.49
C MET A 346 20.43 22.14 3.10
N ALA A 347 21.43 22.76 2.47
CA ALA A 347 21.89 22.37 1.13
C ALA A 347 22.42 20.93 1.02
N SER A 348 22.88 20.33 2.12
CA SER A 348 23.40 18.96 2.15
C SER A 348 22.33 17.88 2.36
N ARG A 349 21.09 18.28 2.64
CA ARG A 349 19.98 17.35 2.84
C ARG A 349 19.53 16.75 1.50
N SER A 350 19.14 15.47 1.54
CA SER A 350 18.69 14.72 0.36
C SER A 350 17.20 14.91 0.02
N ASP A 351 16.42 15.42 0.97
CA ASP A 351 15.03 15.82 0.79
C ASP A 351 14.91 17.23 0.16
N GLY A 352 13.69 17.68 -0.13
CA GLY A 352 13.40 18.93 -0.84
C GLY A 352 13.50 18.87 -2.37
N GLY A 353 13.57 20.04 -2.98
CA GLY A 353 13.59 20.27 -4.41
C GLY A 353 12.21 20.50 -5.00
N VAL A 354 12.17 21.27 -6.07
CA VAL A 354 10.97 21.63 -6.82
C VAL A 354 11.13 21.17 -8.27
N ALA A 355 10.07 20.64 -8.87
CA ALA A 355 9.99 20.40 -10.30
C ALA A 355 8.65 20.88 -10.85
N VAL A 356 8.62 21.36 -12.07
CA VAL A 356 7.40 21.79 -12.76
C VAL A 356 7.37 21.09 -14.12
N TYR A 357 6.31 20.33 -14.37
CA TYR A 357 6.02 19.73 -15.66
C TYR A 357 5.04 20.61 -16.41
N VAL A 358 5.32 20.94 -17.66
CA VAL A 358 4.44 21.73 -18.52
C VAL A 358 4.18 20.98 -19.82
N LYS A 359 2.92 20.90 -20.26
CA LYS A 359 2.59 20.18 -21.51
C LYS A 359 3.39 20.72 -22.70
N ASP A 360 3.78 19.82 -23.61
CA ASP A 360 4.69 20.12 -24.73
C ASP A 360 4.16 21.16 -25.72
N ASN A 361 2.84 21.32 -25.78
CA ASN A 361 2.18 22.29 -26.65
C ASN A 361 2.13 23.72 -26.05
N ILE A 362 2.57 23.91 -24.81
CA ILE A 362 2.60 25.21 -24.14
C ILE A 362 4.00 25.81 -24.26
N GLN A 363 4.08 27.03 -24.78
CA GLN A 363 5.35 27.75 -24.83
C GLN A 363 5.69 28.33 -23.45
N VAL A 364 6.92 28.05 -23.01
CA VAL A 364 7.41 28.39 -21.67
C VAL A 364 8.76 29.09 -21.75
N HIS A 365 8.93 30.13 -20.95
CA HIS A 365 10.20 30.79 -20.70
C HIS A 365 10.60 30.67 -19.24
N GLU A 366 11.59 29.84 -18.95
CA GLU A 366 12.13 29.66 -17.59
C GLU A 366 12.88 30.89 -17.10
N LYS A 367 12.64 31.27 -15.84
CA LYS A 367 13.33 32.37 -15.16
C LYS A 367 14.37 31.81 -14.19
N GLN A 368 15.50 31.37 -14.74
CA GLN A 368 16.60 30.77 -13.97
C GLN A 368 17.30 31.76 -13.03
N TYR A 369 17.35 33.03 -13.41
CA TYR A 369 17.99 34.09 -12.64
C TYR A 369 16.97 35.11 -12.17
N VAL A 370 16.72 35.09 -10.87
CA VAL A 370 15.91 36.09 -10.17
C VAL A 370 16.86 36.87 -9.28
N HIS A 371 17.03 38.16 -9.55
CA HIS A 371 17.96 38.99 -8.80
C HIS A 371 17.61 38.97 -7.30
N ASN A 372 18.63 38.86 -6.45
CA ASN A 372 18.52 38.90 -4.98
C ASN A 372 17.76 37.74 -4.31
N VAL A 373 17.47 36.64 -5.00
CA VAL A 373 16.91 35.43 -4.38
C VAL A 373 17.99 34.36 -4.26
N THR A 374 18.49 34.12 -3.04
CA THR A 374 19.68 33.27 -2.80
C THR A 374 19.43 32.02 -1.99
N ASP A 375 18.34 31.97 -1.22
CA ASP A 375 18.06 30.93 -0.23
C ASP A 375 16.59 30.50 -0.27
N LEU A 376 16.14 30.09 -1.46
CA LEU A 376 14.76 29.70 -1.72
C LEU A 376 14.70 28.57 -2.77
N GLU A 377 13.92 27.53 -2.47
CA GLU A 377 13.61 26.47 -3.42
C GLU A 377 12.42 26.88 -4.28
N PHE A 378 12.67 27.25 -5.55
CA PHE A 378 11.60 27.63 -6.46
C PHE A 378 11.93 27.35 -7.93
N VAL A 379 10.89 27.21 -8.74
CA VAL A 379 10.94 27.24 -10.21
C VAL A 379 9.91 28.28 -10.67
N ALA A 380 10.34 29.25 -11.48
CA ALA A 380 9.47 30.30 -12.00
C ALA A 380 9.46 30.28 -13.54
N LEU A 381 8.27 30.24 -14.12
CA LEU A 381 8.02 30.07 -15.55
C LEU A 381 7.06 31.15 -16.04
N LYS A 382 7.32 31.69 -17.24
CA LYS A 382 6.32 32.45 -18.00
C LYS A 382 5.72 31.55 -19.05
N VAL A 383 4.41 31.31 -19.01
CA VAL A 383 3.65 30.62 -20.05
C VAL A 383 3.01 31.64 -20.99
N GLU A 384 2.84 31.32 -22.28
CA GLU A 384 2.28 32.26 -23.27
C GLU A 384 0.91 31.86 -23.85
N ALA A 385 0.64 30.56 -23.99
CA ALA A 385 -0.62 30.03 -24.51
C ALA A 385 -1.14 28.91 -23.57
N PRO A 386 -2.45 28.78 -23.35
CA PRO A 386 -3.56 29.54 -23.95
C PRO A 386 -3.73 30.97 -23.39
N MET A 387 -3.02 31.31 -22.33
CA MET A 387 -2.92 32.68 -21.81
C MET A 387 -1.49 32.98 -21.34
N SER A 388 -1.13 34.26 -21.34
CA SER A 388 0.12 34.70 -20.73
C SER A 388 -0.03 34.73 -19.20
N ALA A 389 0.79 33.99 -18.48
CA ALA A 389 0.80 33.98 -17.02
C ALA A 389 2.20 33.71 -16.47
N LEU A 390 2.47 34.21 -15.25
CA LEU A 390 3.66 33.86 -14.49
C LEU A 390 3.29 32.82 -13.44
N ILE A 391 4.00 31.69 -13.43
CA ILE A 391 3.76 30.59 -12.50
C ILE A 391 5.05 30.34 -11.73
N ALA A 392 4.99 30.39 -10.41
CA ALA A 392 6.08 30.01 -9.53
C ALA A 392 5.67 28.86 -8.61
N ALA A 393 6.42 27.78 -8.64
CA ALA A 393 6.34 26.71 -7.65
C ALA A 393 7.40 26.97 -6.59
N VAL A 394 7.02 27.01 -5.31
CA VAL A 394 7.89 27.32 -4.18
C VAL A 394 7.78 26.23 -3.12
N TYR A 395 8.90 25.87 -2.50
CA TYR A 395 8.90 25.01 -1.32
C TYR A 395 9.61 25.68 -0.15
N ARG A 396 9.00 25.64 1.03
CA ARG A 396 9.61 26.07 2.28
C ARG A 396 9.86 24.87 3.20
N PRO A 397 11.11 24.52 3.53
CA PRO A 397 11.38 23.54 4.57
C PRO A 397 10.80 23.99 5.93
N PRO A 398 10.24 23.07 6.74
CA PRO A 398 9.61 23.41 8.01
C PRO A 398 10.59 24.04 9.02
N ASP A 399 11.86 23.61 8.98
CA ASP A 399 12.95 24.13 9.80
C ASP A 399 13.57 25.44 9.29
N TYR A 400 13.11 25.96 8.14
CA TYR A 400 13.64 27.20 7.59
C TYR A 400 13.08 28.45 8.29
N CYS A 401 13.99 29.33 8.74
CA CYS A 401 13.65 30.53 9.49
C CYS A 401 12.68 31.45 8.72
N MET A 402 11.52 31.71 9.32
CA MET A 402 10.44 32.48 8.69
C MET A 402 10.88 33.87 8.20
N ARG A 403 11.67 34.62 9.00
CA ARG A 403 12.15 35.96 8.59
C ARG A 403 13.02 35.91 7.33
N SER A 404 13.93 34.95 7.26
CA SER A 404 14.83 34.79 6.10
C SER A 404 14.05 34.33 4.87
N PHE A 405 13.07 33.44 5.06
CA PHE A 405 12.16 33.01 4.02
C PHE A 405 11.34 34.17 3.45
N LEU A 406 10.67 34.96 4.29
CA LEU A 406 9.85 36.10 3.86
C LEU A 406 10.67 37.14 3.09
N SER A 407 11.92 37.38 3.49
CA SER A 407 12.82 38.28 2.76
C SER A 407 13.10 37.77 1.34
N ASN A 408 13.44 36.49 1.17
CA ASN A 408 13.70 35.91 -0.14
C ASN A 408 12.42 35.79 -0.98
N LEU A 409 11.29 35.44 -0.35
CA LEU A 409 9.99 35.39 -1.01
C LEU A 409 9.56 36.78 -1.49
N SER A 410 9.75 37.82 -0.69
CA SER A 410 9.51 39.22 -1.10
C SER A 410 10.34 39.58 -2.33
N SER A 411 11.65 39.26 -2.35
CA SER A 411 12.50 39.52 -3.53
C SER A 411 12.09 38.72 -4.77
N LEU A 412 11.57 37.50 -4.59
CA LEU A 412 10.98 36.73 -5.69
C LEU A 412 9.74 37.46 -6.24
N LEU A 413 8.83 37.88 -5.37
CA LEU A 413 7.61 38.60 -5.77
C LEU A 413 7.93 39.93 -6.45
N ASP A 414 8.90 40.71 -5.93
CA ASP A 414 9.36 41.96 -6.56
C ASP A 414 9.84 41.71 -7.99
N SER A 415 10.60 40.63 -8.18
CA SER A 415 11.13 40.29 -9.50
C SER A 415 10.04 39.79 -10.46
N LEU A 416 9.02 39.09 -9.96
CA LEU A 416 7.88 38.66 -10.77
C LEU A 416 7.01 39.85 -11.19
N GLU A 417 6.81 40.83 -10.30
CA GLU A 417 6.06 42.05 -10.58
C GLU A 417 6.75 42.93 -11.63
N ILE A 418 8.08 43.01 -11.63
CA ILE A 418 8.86 43.77 -12.63
C ILE A 418 8.65 43.24 -14.05
N LEU A 419 8.29 41.96 -14.22
CA LEU A 419 8.05 41.37 -15.54
C LEU A 419 6.74 41.83 -16.19
N ASP A 420 5.87 42.55 -15.46
CA ASP A 420 4.61 43.12 -15.94
C ASP A 420 3.74 42.12 -16.72
N CYS A 421 3.67 40.89 -16.21
CA CYS A 421 2.92 39.79 -16.81
C CYS A 421 1.94 39.23 -15.78
N HIS A 422 0.64 39.33 -16.08
CA HIS A 422 -0.43 38.90 -15.19
C HIS A 422 -1.35 37.87 -15.87
N PRO A 423 -1.94 36.92 -15.13
CA PRO A 423 -1.84 36.76 -13.67
C PRO A 423 -0.48 36.23 -13.19
N ILE A 424 -0.13 36.56 -11.94
CA ILE A 424 0.96 35.92 -11.20
C ILE A 424 0.34 34.85 -10.31
N ILE A 425 0.78 33.60 -10.46
CA ILE A 425 0.37 32.45 -9.67
C ILE A 425 1.59 31.95 -8.90
N VAL A 426 1.45 31.83 -7.59
CA VAL A 426 2.46 31.17 -6.75
C VAL A 426 1.81 30.02 -6.00
N CYS A 427 2.33 28.81 -6.20
CA CYS A 427 1.84 27.60 -5.56
C CYS A 427 2.97 26.85 -4.87
N GLY A 428 2.66 26.05 -3.86
CA GLY A 428 3.70 25.41 -3.08
C GLY A 428 3.28 24.89 -1.72
N ASP A 429 4.18 24.13 -1.11
CA ASP A 429 4.12 23.82 0.32
C ASP A 429 4.93 24.86 1.10
N PHE A 430 4.22 25.66 1.88
CA PHE A 430 4.79 26.75 2.67
C PHE A 430 5.10 26.35 4.11
N ASN A 431 4.69 25.15 4.55
CA ASN A 431 4.81 24.70 5.93
C ASN A 431 4.32 25.76 6.96
N GLU A 432 3.24 26.48 6.61
CA GLU A 432 2.52 27.45 7.45
C GLU A 432 1.03 27.08 7.46
N ASN A 433 0.53 26.57 8.59
CA ASN A 433 -0.84 26.05 8.68
C ASN A 433 -1.89 27.17 8.80
N LEU A 434 -2.64 27.41 7.71
CA LEU A 434 -3.66 28.45 7.67
C LEU A 434 -4.94 28.13 8.47
N LEU A 435 -5.14 26.89 8.92
CA LEU A 435 -6.29 26.52 9.77
C LEU A 435 -6.08 26.88 11.25
N THR A 436 -4.86 27.26 11.64
CA THR A 436 -4.57 27.67 13.01
C THR A 436 -4.90 29.14 13.27
N SER A 437 -5.08 29.50 14.54
CA SER A 437 -5.24 30.90 14.98
C SER A 437 -3.90 31.65 15.14
N ALA A 438 -2.78 31.03 14.72
CA ALA A 438 -1.47 31.67 14.78
C ALA A 438 -1.36 32.82 13.76
N SER A 439 -0.31 33.64 13.90
CA SER A 439 0.06 34.64 12.89
C SER A 439 0.41 33.93 11.56
N LYS A 440 0.01 34.55 10.44
CA LYS A 440 0.11 33.98 9.09
C LYS A 440 0.93 34.92 8.20
N PRO A 441 2.22 35.13 8.50
CA PRO A 441 3.01 36.15 7.83
C PRO A 441 3.18 35.89 6.32
N ILE A 442 3.13 34.64 5.84
CA ILE A 442 3.16 34.36 4.40
C ILE A 442 1.87 34.82 3.74
N LEU A 443 0.71 34.50 4.33
CA LEU A 443 -0.58 34.99 3.87
C LEU A 443 -0.65 36.52 3.87
N GLU A 444 -0.21 37.15 4.96
CA GLU A 444 -0.16 38.62 5.10
C GLU A 444 0.72 39.27 4.02
N LEU A 445 1.88 38.67 3.70
CA LEU A 445 2.76 39.14 2.64
C LEU A 445 2.05 39.11 1.27
N PHE A 446 1.44 38.00 0.89
CA PHE A 446 0.73 37.90 -0.39
C PHE A 446 -0.48 38.86 -0.47
N GLN A 447 -1.24 38.99 0.62
CA GLN A 447 -2.37 39.92 0.71
C GLN A 447 -1.92 41.38 0.57
N SER A 448 -0.78 41.75 1.15
CA SER A 448 -0.22 43.10 1.01
C SER A 448 0.14 43.46 -0.44
N ARG A 449 0.30 42.46 -1.30
CA ARG A 449 0.57 42.59 -2.74
C ARG A 449 -0.66 42.37 -3.62
N GLY A 450 -1.85 42.32 -3.03
CA GLY A 450 -3.11 42.12 -3.75
C GLY A 450 -3.34 40.69 -4.28
N CYS A 451 -2.59 39.70 -3.79
CA CYS A 451 -2.82 38.31 -4.14
C CYS A 451 -3.87 37.66 -3.24
N ALA A 452 -4.78 36.89 -3.84
CA ALA A 452 -5.76 36.08 -3.13
C ALA A 452 -5.25 34.64 -2.96
N GLN A 453 -5.54 34.03 -1.81
CA GLN A 453 -5.27 32.61 -1.55
C GLN A 453 -6.53 31.80 -1.89
N LEU A 454 -6.38 30.72 -2.66
CA LEU A 454 -7.50 29.99 -3.28
C LEU A 454 -7.96 28.72 -2.52
N ILE A 455 -7.07 28.09 -1.75
CA ILE A 455 -7.32 26.76 -1.17
C ILE A 455 -7.80 26.89 0.27
N THR A 456 -9.02 26.42 0.55
CA THR A 456 -9.65 26.57 1.87
C THR A 456 -9.80 25.27 2.66
N ALA A 457 -9.72 24.12 1.98
CA ALA A 457 -9.80 22.79 2.61
C ALA A 457 -8.42 22.29 3.05
N ALA A 458 -8.38 21.38 4.02
CA ALA A 458 -7.12 20.78 4.45
C ALA A 458 -6.45 19.97 3.32
N THR A 459 -5.12 20.00 3.29
CA THR A 459 -4.28 19.41 2.24
C THR A 459 -3.42 18.27 2.75
N THR A 460 -3.69 17.75 3.95
CA THR A 460 -2.90 16.69 4.58
C THR A 460 -3.79 15.74 5.37
N GLU A 461 -3.33 14.51 5.59
CA GLU A 461 -4.07 13.49 6.36
C GLU A 461 -4.41 13.93 7.80
N LYS A 462 -3.61 14.84 8.40
CA LYS A 462 -3.87 15.39 9.75
C LYS A 462 -4.74 16.65 9.76
N ASN A 463 -5.47 16.94 8.69
CA ASN A 463 -6.32 18.13 8.58
C ASN A 463 -5.55 19.45 8.78
N THR A 464 -4.36 19.58 8.20
CA THR A 464 -3.61 20.85 8.11
C THR A 464 -3.65 21.41 6.68
N LEU A 465 -3.61 22.73 6.55
CA LEU A 465 -3.61 23.46 5.26
C LEU A 465 -2.24 24.10 5.06
N LEU A 466 -1.37 23.40 4.34
CA LEU A 466 0.05 23.77 4.12
C LEU A 466 0.33 24.08 2.65
N ASP A 467 -0.38 23.41 1.74
CA ASP A 467 -0.24 23.51 0.30
C ASP A 467 -1.19 24.59 -0.22
N LEU A 468 -0.63 25.68 -0.73
CA LEU A 468 -1.39 26.91 -1.03
C LEU A 468 -1.21 27.31 -2.49
N ILE A 469 -2.24 27.96 -3.04
CA ILE A 469 -2.18 28.65 -4.33
C ILE A 469 -2.57 30.11 -4.10
N PHE A 470 -1.69 31.02 -4.49
CA PHE A 470 -1.89 32.47 -4.47
C PHE A 470 -2.00 33.01 -5.90
N ILE A 471 -2.90 33.96 -6.15
CA ILE A 471 -3.13 34.57 -7.47
C ILE A 471 -3.35 36.09 -7.39
N SER A 472 -2.73 36.86 -8.28
CA SER A 472 -2.86 38.33 -8.31
C SER A 472 -4.17 38.85 -8.93
N GLN A 473 -4.86 38.04 -9.74
CA GLN A 473 -6.13 38.38 -10.42
C GLN A 473 -7.16 37.29 -10.16
N GLN A 474 -7.71 37.24 -8.94
CA GLN A 474 -8.62 36.17 -8.50
C GLN A 474 -9.81 35.94 -9.43
N GLN A 475 -10.33 36.99 -10.08
CA GLN A 475 -11.44 36.92 -11.04
C GLN A 475 -11.16 36.06 -12.28
N ARG A 476 -9.89 35.70 -12.55
CA ARG A 476 -9.55 34.75 -13.61
C ARG A 476 -9.63 33.29 -13.18
N CYS A 477 -9.71 33.02 -11.87
CA CYS A 477 -9.83 31.66 -11.35
C CYS A 477 -11.29 31.21 -11.40
N LEU A 478 -11.59 30.25 -12.28
CA LEU A 478 -12.93 29.66 -12.42
C LEU A 478 -13.21 28.68 -11.28
N HIS A 479 -12.25 27.80 -11.01
CA HIS A 479 -12.36 26.76 -9.99
C HIS A 479 -11.02 26.53 -9.30
N SER A 480 -11.09 26.18 -8.02
CA SER A 480 -9.94 25.73 -7.25
C SER A 480 -10.39 24.74 -6.18
N GLY A 481 -9.51 23.83 -5.79
CA GLY A 481 -9.86 22.84 -4.79
C GLY A 481 -8.71 21.90 -4.43
N VAL A 482 -9.07 20.88 -3.65
CA VAL A 482 -8.16 19.83 -3.18
C VAL A 482 -8.61 18.51 -3.80
N MET A 483 -7.66 17.74 -4.32
CA MET A 483 -7.85 16.40 -4.88
C MET A 483 -7.41 15.36 -3.86
N LYS A 484 -7.65 14.08 -4.14
CA LYS A 484 -7.23 12.99 -3.24
C LYS A 484 -6.14 12.15 -3.85
N THR A 485 -5.11 11.88 -3.06
CA THR A 485 -4.07 10.89 -3.39
C THR A 485 -4.02 9.79 -2.33
N TYR A 486 -3.41 8.65 -2.68
CA TYR A 486 -3.26 7.50 -1.78
C TYR A 486 -1.81 7.22 -1.39
N TYR A 487 -0.83 7.86 -2.05
CA TYR A 487 0.59 7.51 -1.93
C TYR A 487 1.42 8.57 -1.21
N SER A 488 0.87 9.77 -0.96
CA SER A 488 1.53 10.84 -0.22
C SER A 488 0.64 11.33 0.91
N TYR A 489 1.28 11.80 1.98
CA TYR A 489 0.64 12.47 3.11
C TYR A 489 -0.06 13.79 2.72
N HIS A 490 0.36 14.40 1.61
CA HIS A 490 -0.19 15.63 1.07
C HIS A 490 -1.15 15.38 -0.09
N ASP A 491 -2.32 15.99 -0.02
CA ASP A 491 -3.31 15.99 -1.09
C ASP A 491 -2.95 17.05 -2.16
N PRO A 492 -3.04 16.74 -3.47
CA PRO A 492 -2.83 17.73 -4.53
C PRO A 492 -3.85 18.88 -4.45
N VAL A 493 -3.43 20.09 -4.80
CA VAL A 493 -4.28 21.26 -4.92
C VAL A 493 -4.29 21.75 -6.36
N TYR A 494 -5.42 22.29 -6.83
CA TYR A 494 -5.54 22.74 -8.21
C TYR A 494 -6.24 24.09 -8.32
N CYS A 495 -5.98 24.78 -9.44
CA CYS A 495 -6.81 25.87 -9.93
C CYS A 495 -6.95 25.81 -11.46
N VAL A 496 -8.09 26.27 -11.97
CA VAL A 496 -8.38 26.37 -13.40
C VAL A 496 -8.65 27.83 -13.72
N LEU A 497 -7.87 28.38 -14.65
CA LEU A 497 -7.91 29.79 -15.03
C LEU A 497 -8.56 29.98 -16.39
N SER A 498 -9.22 31.13 -16.59
CA SER A 498 -9.79 31.57 -17.87
C SER A 498 -9.00 32.72 -18.50
N ALA A 499 -8.87 32.72 -19.83
CA ALA A 499 -8.23 33.81 -20.57
C ALA A 499 -9.05 35.11 -20.49
N GLU A 500 -10.37 34.98 -20.34
CA GLU A 500 -11.32 36.08 -20.19
C GLU A 500 -11.62 36.32 -18.70
N SER A 501 -11.59 37.58 -18.27
CA SER A 501 -12.17 37.98 -16.98
C SER A 501 -13.69 37.82 -17.07
N GLU A 502 -14.30 37.01 -16.21
CA GLU A 502 -15.75 37.08 -16.03
C GLU A 502 -16.10 38.52 -15.57
N ARG A 503 -17.10 39.12 -16.22
CA ARG A 503 -17.52 40.52 -16.00
C ARG A 503 -18.55 40.63 -14.89
#